data_AF-W4L810-F1
#
_entry.id   AF-W4L810-F1
#
_cell.length_a   1.000
_cell.length_b   1.000
_cell.length_c   1.000
_cell.angle_alpha   90.00
_cell.angle_beta   90.00
_cell.angle_gamma   90.00
#
_symmetry.space_group_name_H-M   'P 1'
#
loop_
_entity.id
_entity.type
_entity.pdbx_description
1 polymer ?
#
loop_
_entity_poly.entity_id
_entity_poly.type
_entity_poly.pdbx_seq_one_letter_code
_entity_poly.pdbx_strand_id
1 'polypeptide(L)'
;MNTEMARIWLVVASLIIVAACFMFFILAPLFGYPLESQQAIRLLEIVLPVFLGYLGSASYFVFKRPHRSRMPVELGTLTSVMIRGPVIVFCLVVISAIFAFGYTNRFNATPRTGLSIDMLAGMLAAALGLLTVTTNLMVSYIFSDVEGELG
;
A
#
# COMPACT_ATOMS: atom_id res chain seq x y z
N MET A 1 18.06 9.13 7.96
CA MET A 1 17.64 8.87 6.55
C MET A 1 17.47 10.22 5.88
N ASN A 2 18.02 10.44 4.69
CA ASN A 2 17.82 11.71 3.96
C ASN A 2 16.38 11.78 3.41
N THR A 3 15.82 12.98 3.26
CA THR A 3 14.43 13.21 2.82
C THR A 3 14.11 12.60 1.46
N GLU A 4 15.07 12.68 0.51
CA GLU A 4 14.96 12.07 -0.80
C GLU A 4 14.93 10.54 -0.75
N MET A 5 15.82 9.92 0.04
CA MET A 5 15.80 8.47 0.26
C MET A 5 14.51 8.02 0.94
N ALA A 6 13.96 8.83 1.85
CA ALA A 6 12.71 8.53 2.53
C ALA A 6 11.51 8.50 1.56
N ARG A 7 11.46 9.43 0.60
CA ARG A 7 10.46 9.47 -0.47
C ARG A 7 10.54 8.24 -1.36
N ILE A 8 11.73 7.93 -1.86
CA ILE A 8 11.95 6.75 -2.72
C ILE A 8 11.57 5.48 -1.95
N TRP A 9 12.00 5.36 -0.69
CA TRP A 9 11.69 4.21 0.13
C TRP A 9 10.18 4.01 0.31
N LEU A 10 9.45 5.08 0.64
CA LEU A 10 8.00 5.03 0.84
C LEU A 10 7.28 4.58 -0.45
N VAL A 11 7.62 5.17 -1.60
CA VAL A 11 6.98 4.83 -2.88
C VAL A 11 7.31 3.39 -3.28
N VAL A 12 8.56 2.97 -3.15
CA VAL A 12 8.98 1.59 -3.47
C VAL A 12 8.35 0.58 -2.52
N ALA A 13 8.30 0.87 -1.22
CA ALA A 13 7.66 -0.01 -0.24
C ALA A 13 6.17 -0.19 -0.53
N SER A 14 5.44 0.91 -0.77
CA SER A 14 4.03 0.86 -1.14
C SER A 14 3.83 0.10 -2.46
N LEU A 15 4.68 0.32 -3.47
CA LEU A 15 4.62 -0.41 -4.74
C LEU A 15 4.79 -1.93 -4.55
N ILE A 16 5.81 -2.35 -3.78
CA ILE A 16 6.08 -3.77 -3.52
C ILE A 16 4.92 -4.42 -2.79
N ILE A 17 4.38 -3.75 -1.77
CA ILE A 17 3.30 -4.31 -0.94
C ILE A 17 2.00 -4.43 -1.74
N VAL A 18 1.67 -3.43 -2.54
CA VAL A 18 0.49 -3.48 -3.42
C VAL A 18 0.69 -4.52 -4.52
N ALA A 19 1.89 -4.67 -5.08
CA ALA A 19 2.21 -5.74 -6.03
C ALA A 19 2.06 -7.13 -5.40
N ALA A 20 2.47 -7.30 -4.13
CA ALA A 20 2.27 -8.54 -3.40
C ALA A 20 0.79 -8.87 -3.20
N CYS A 21 -0.05 -7.86 -2.89
CA CYS A 21 -1.50 -8.03 -2.81
C CYS A 21 -2.08 -8.44 -4.17
N PHE A 22 -1.64 -7.79 -5.25
CA PHE A 22 -2.06 -8.09 -6.62
C PHE A 22 -1.72 -9.53 -7.00
N MET A 23 -0.48 -9.97 -6.75
CA MET A 23 -0.04 -11.35 -6.97
C MET A 23 -0.82 -12.35 -6.11
N PHE A 24 -1.09 -12.03 -4.85
CA PHE A 24 -1.89 -12.88 -3.97
C PHE A 24 -3.29 -13.11 -4.55
N PHE A 25 -4.02 -12.07 -4.95
CA PHE A 25 -5.38 -12.23 -5.46
C PHE A 25 -5.44 -12.95 -6.82
N ILE A 26 -4.41 -12.82 -7.66
CA ILE A 26 -4.29 -13.63 -8.90
C ILE A 26 -4.11 -15.12 -8.57
N LEU A 27 -3.23 -15.42 -7.62
CA LEU A 27 -2.81 -16.78 -7.31
C LEU A 27 -3.77 -17.50 -6.35
N ALA A 28 -4.52 -16.76 -5.54
CA ALA A 28 -5.38 -17.31 -4.49
C ALA A 28 -6.36 -18.39 -5.00
N PRO A 29 -7.12 -18.17 -6.10
CA PRO A 29 -8.02 -19.21 -6.63
C PRO A 29 -7.27 -20.47 -7.09
N LEU A 30 -6.02 -20.34 -7.57
CA LEU A 30 -5.21 -21.46 -8.05
C LEU A 30 -4.71 -22.35 -6.91
N PHE A 31 -4.52 -21.78 -5.72
CA PHE A 31 -4.06 -22.49 -4.53
C PHE A 31 -5.20 -23.00 -3.63
N GLY A 32 -6.45 -22.93 -4.08
CA GLY A 32 -7.60 -23.41 -3.31
C GLY A 32 -7.97 -22.51 -2.12
N TYR A 33 -7.51 -21.27 -2.10
CA TYR A 33 -8.00 -20.26 -1.18
C TYR A 33 -9.50 -20.03 -1.45
N PRO A 34 -10.36 -19.78 -0.43
CA PRO A 34 -11.82 -19.75 -0.58
C PRO A 34 -12.33 -18.47 -1.27
N LEU A 35 -11.82 -18.20 -2.47
CA LEU A 35 -12.08 -17.03 -3.28
C LEU A 35 -12.36 -17.49 -4.71
N GLU A 36 -13.54 -17.15 -5.22
CA GLU A 36 -13.89 -17.46 -6.60
C GLU A 36 -13.14 -16.56 -7.58
N SER A 37 -12.88 -17.02 -8.80
CA SER A 37 -12.16 -16.24 -9.81
C SER A 37 -12.82 -14.89 -10.11
N GLN A 38 -14.16 -14.83 -10.14
CA GLN A 38 -14.89 -13.57 -10.33
C GLN A 38 -14.71 -12.60 -9.16
N GLN A 39 -14.67 -13.13 -7.93
CA GLN A 39 -14.43 -12.35 -6.72
C GLN A 39 -12.99 -11.82 -6.68
N ALA A 40 -12.03 -12.65 -7.09
CA ALA A 40 -10.64 -12.25 -7.22
C ALA A 40 -10.47 -11.09 -8.21
N ILE A 41 -11.13 -11.14 -9.38
CA ILE A 41 -11.11 -10.05 -10.36
C ILE A 41 -11.64 -8.76 -9.75
N ARG A 42 -12.77 -8.79 -9.02
CA ARG A 42 -13.31 -7.60 -8.34
C ARG A 42 -12.32 -7.01 -7.33
N LEU A 43 -11.61 -7.85 -6.57
CA LEU A 43 -10.59 -7.36 -5.64
C LEU A 43 -9.39 -6.76 -6.40
N LEU A 44 -9.01 -7.34 -7.54
CA LEU A 44 -7.96 -6.78 -8.41
C LEU A 44 -8.36 -5.42 -8.98
N GLU A 45 -9.63 -5.21 -9.34
CA GLU A 45 -10.14 -3.90 -9.78
C GLU A 45 -9.98 -2.80 -8.71
N ILE A 46 -9.96 -3.16 -7.43
CA ILE A 46 -9.70 -2.23 -6.32
C ILE A 46 -8.20 -1.96 -6.16
N VAL A 47 -7.36 -2.99 -6.29
CA VAL A 47 -5.91 -2.91 -6.08
C VAL A 47 -5.18 -2.25 -7.27
N LEU A 48 -5.64 -2.53 -8.49
CA LEU A 48 -4.97 -2.13 -9.73
C LEU A 48 -4.77 -0.62 -9.88
N PRO A 49 -5.78 0.26 -9.62
CA PRO A 49 -5.58 1.70 -9.74
C PRO A 49 -4.50 2.24 -8.80
N VAL A 50 -4.45 1.70 -7.57
CA VAL A 50 -3.47 2.10 -6.56
C VAL A 50 -2.06 1.62 -6.96
N PHE A 51 -1.95 0.39 -7.49
CA PHE A 51 -0.71 -0.13 -8.03
C PHE A 51 -0.16 0.76 -9.16
N LEU A 52 -1.02 1.07 -10.15
CA LEU A 52 -0.64 1.91 -11.28
C LEU A 52 -0.27 3.33 -10.84
N GLY A 53 -0.97 3.87 -9.83
CA GLY A 53 -0.63 5.16 -9.21
C GLY A 53 0.81 5.17 -8.67
N TYR A 54 1.16 4.17 -7.84
CA TYR A 54 2.51 4.06 -7.30
C TYR A 54 3.57 3.75 -8.36
N LEU A 55 3.24 2.96 -9.38
CA LEU A 55 4.13 2.68 -10.50
C LEU A 55 4.42 3.97 -11.30
N GLY A 56 3.40 4.79 -11.53
CA GLY A 56 3.55 6.11 -12.15
C GLY A 56 4.43 7.05 -11.32
N SER A 57 4.20 7.11 -10.00
CA SER A 57 5.05 7.88 -9.09
C SER A 57 6.50 7.39 -9.10
N ALA A 58 6.73 6.07 -9.03
CA ALA A 58 8.06 5.48 -9.08
C ALA A 58 8.78 5.77 -10.40
N SER A 59 8.06 5.64 -11.53
CA SER A 59 8.60 5.94 -12.86
C SER A 59 9.03 7.40 -12.96
N TYR A 60 8.25 8.33 -12.41
CA TYR A 60 8.62 9.74 -12.34
C TYR A 60 9.96 9.96 -11.62
N PHE A 61 10.22 9.26 -10.51
CA PHE A 61 11.52 9.33 -9.82
C PHE A 61 12.68 8.74 -10.63
N VAL A 62 12.44 7.67 -11.39
CA VAL A 62 13.47 7.07 -12.26
C VAL A 62 13.84 8.01 -13.41
N PHE A 63 12.86 8.67 -14.02
CA PHE A 63 13.08 9.51 -15.21
C PHE A 63 13.43 10.97 -14.89
N LYS A 64 13.04 11.50 -13.73
CA LYS A 64 13.41 12.86 -13.32
C LYS A 64 14.80 12.83 -12.68
N ARG A 65 15.81 13.38 -13.37
CA ARG A 65 17.16 13.54 -12.82
C ARG A 65 17.07 14.29 -11.48
N PRO A 66 17.68 13.77 -10.39
CA PRO A 66 17.67 14.45 -9.11
C PRO A 66 18.35 15.81 -9.31
N HIS A 67 17.57 16.88 -9.18
CA HIS A 67 18.15 18.20 -8.97
C HIS A 67 18.94 18.09 -7.68
N ARG A 68 20.26 18.32 -7.76
CA ARG A 68 21.19 18.38 -6.62
C ARG A 68 20.50 19.04 -5.43
N SER A 69 20.02 18.24 -4.49
CA SER A 69 19.43 18.72 -3.26
C SER A 69 20.58 19.17 -2.36
N ARG A 70 20.54 20.46 -2.00
CA ARG A 70 21.43 21.09 -1.01
C ARG A 70 21.31 20.31 0.29
N MET A 71 22.47 20.11 0.94
CA MET A 71 22.76 19.51 2.25
C MET A 71 21.74 18.48 2.83
N PRO A 72 22.19 17.27 3.20
CA PRO A 72 21.31 16.26 3.78
C PRO A 72 20.71 16.75 5.10
N VAL A 73 19.42 17.07 5.12
CA VAL A 73 18.67 17.28 6.35
C VAL A 73 18.40 15.90 6.96
N GLU A 74 18.95 15.64 8.15
CA GLU A 74 18.65 14.41 8.87
C GLU A 74 17.21 14.43 9.35
N LEU A 75 16.42 13.45 8.87
CA LEU A 75 15.07 13.23 9.39
C LEU A 75 15.12 12.80 10.85
N GLY A 76 14.42 13.54 11.72
CA GLY A 76 14.20 13.15 13.11
C GLY A 76 13.40 11.84 13.23
N THR A 77 13.52 11.19 14.38
CA THR A 77 12.88 9.90 14.69
C THR A 77 11.37 9.90 14.44
N LEU A 78 10.69 11.01 14.76
CA LEU A 78 9.25 11.16 14.58
C LEU A 78 8.84 11.07 13.10
N THR A 79 9.58 11.73 12.20
CA THR A 79 9.29 11.68 10.75
C THR A 79 9.51 10.29 10.18
N SER A 80 10.52 9.55 10.65
CA SER A 80 10.72 8.16 10.24
C SER A 80 9.56 7.25 10.70
N VAL A 81 8.97 7.50 11.87
CA VAL A 81 7.79 6.75 12.34
C VAL A 81 6.56 7.11 11.52
N MET A 82 6.35 8.39 11.19
CA MET A 82 5.22 8.83 10.36
C MET A 82 5.27 8.24 8.94
N ILE A 83 6.45 7.98 8.40
CA ILE A 83 6.65 7.35 7.08
C ILE A 83 6.35 5.84 7.15
N ARG A 84 6.85 5.14 8.18
CA ARG A 84 6.73 3.68 8.28
C ARG A 84 5.39 3.23 8.87
N GLY A 85 4.79 4.02 9.76
CA GLY A 85 3.57 3.70 10.48
C GLY A 85 2.41 3.29 9.55
N PRO A 86 2.04 4.11 8.56
CA PRO A 86 0.93 3.79 7.65
C PRO A 86 1.17 2.50 6.85
N VAL A 87 2.41 2.24 6.44
CA VAL A 87 2.80 1.00 5.73
C VAL A 87 2.61 -0.22 6.65
N ILE A 88 3.04 -0.13 7.90
CA ILE A 88 2.88 -1.20 8.89
C ILE A 88 1.39 -1.46 9.17
N VAL A 89 0.62 -0.40 9.40
CA VAL A 89 -0.83 -0.51 9.64
C VAL A 89 -1.53 -1.15 8.45
N PHE A 90 -1.19 -0.73 7.22
CA PHE A 90 -1.70 -1.35 6.01
C PHE A 90 -1.41 -2.86 5.97
N CYS A 91 -0.16 -3.26 6.20
CA CYS A 91 0.22 -4.67 6.20
C CYS A 91 -0.57 -5.46 7.25
N LEU A 92 -0.70 -4.94 8.47
CA LEU A 92 -1.44 -5.60 9.54
C LEU A 92 -2.93 -5.77 9.18
N VAL A 93 -3.56 -4.73 8.64
CA VAL A 93 -4.98 -4.77 8.24
C VAL A 93 -5.19 -5.77 7.11
N VAL A 94 -4.38 -5.72 6.06
CA VAL A 94 -4.53 -6.61 4.89
C VAL A 94 -4.25 -8.06 5.26
N ILE A 95 -3.16 -8.33 6.00
CA ILE A 95 -2.84 -9.68 6.46
C ILE A 95 -3.98 -10.20 7.34
N SER A 96 -4.45 -9.42 8.31
CA SER A 96 -5.54 -9.83 9.19
C SER A 96 -6.83 -10.09 8.42
N ALA A 97 -7.18 -9.24 7.45
CA ALA A 97 -8.36 -9.40 6.61
C ALA A 97 -8.30 -10.67 5.74
N ILE A 98 -7.15 -10.93 5.12
CA ILE A 98 -6.90 -12.16 4.34
C ILE A 98 -6.99 -13.37 5.27
N PHE A 99 -6.24 -13.41 6.38
CA PHE A 99 -6.29 -14.54 7.30
C PHE A 99 -7.69 -14.78 7.87
N ALA A 100 -8.40 -13.73 8.28
CA ALA A 100 -9.77 -13.85 8.77
C ALA A 100 -10.72 -14.39 7.70
N PHE A 101 -10.64 -13.89 6.46
CA PHE A 101 -11.47 -14.37 5.37
C PHE A 101 -11.15 -15.84 5.02
N GLY A 102 -9.88 -16.20 4.90
CA GLY A 102 -9.45 -17.56 4.61
C GLY A 102 -9.82 -18.56 5.72
N TYR A 103 -9.68 -18.15 6.99
CA TYR A 103 -10.04 -18.99 8.12
C TYR A 103 -11.55 -19.20 8.25
N THR A 104 -12.34 -18.13 8.08
CA THR A 104 -13.80 -18.19 8.23
C THR A 104 -14.53 -18.81 7.05
N ASN A 105 -13.95 -18.76 5.84
CA ASN A 105 -14.52 -19.36 4.62
C ASN A 105 -13.85 -20.69 4.23
N ARG A 106 -13.07 -21.32 5.11
CA ARG A 106 -12.45 -22.63 4.85
C ARG A 106 -13.52 -23.70 4.60
N PHE A 107 -13.16 -24.76 3.86
CA PHE A 107 -14.07 -25.85 3.48
C PHE A 107 -14.86 -26.48 4.66
N ASN A 108 -14.24 -26.56 5.85
CA ASN A 108 -14.87 -27.12 7.07
C ASN A 108 -15.51 -26.06 7.99
N ALA A 109 -15.73 -24.82 7.51
CA ALA A 109 -16.38 -23.80 8.30
C ALA A 109 -17.89 -24.06 8.44
N THR A 110 -18.47 -23.56 9.53
CA THR A 110 -19.92 -23.58 9.71
C THR A 110 -20.57 -22.85 8.53
N PRO A 111 -21.53 -23.48 7.81
CA PRO A 111 -22.20 -22.82 6.69
C PRO A 111 -22.80 -21.49 7.14
N ARG A 112 -22.59 -20.43 6.34
CA ARG A 112 -23.09 -19.05 6.56
C ARG A 112 -22.46 -18.23 7.69
N THR A 113 -21.38 -18.68 8.31
CA THR A 113 -20.63 -17.84 9.29
C THR A 113 -19.40 -17.16 8.69
N GLY A 114 -19.13 -17.37 7.40
CA GLY A 114 -17.98 -16.81 6.68
C GLY A 114 -18.07 -15.31 6.48
N LEU A 115 -16.91 -14.66 6.41
CA LEU A 115 -16.81 -13.24 6.08
C LEU A 115 -17.17 -13.02 4.61
N SER A 116 -18.06 -12.07 4.30
CA SER A 116 -18.51 -11.82 2.92
C SER A 116 -17.42 -11.20 2.06
N ILE A 117 -17.49 -11.42 0.74
CA ILE A 117 -16.55 -10.81 -0.20
C ILE A 117 -16.62 -9.27 -0.16
N ASP A 118 -17.82 -8.71 0.03
CA ASP A 118 -18.00 -7.26 0.09
C ASP A 118 -17.33 -6.65 1.33
N MET A 119 -17.32 -7.39 2.45
CA MET A 119 -16.60 -6.97 3.65
C MET A 119 -15.09 -7.02 3.44
N LEU A 120 -14.57 -8.07 2.78
CA LEU A 120 -13.15 -8.13 2.41
C LEU A 120 -12.75 -6.99 1.46
N ALA A 121 -13.56 -6.75 0.43
CA ALA A 121 -13.37 -5.65 -0.51
C ALA A 121 -13.39 -4.29 0.20
N GLY A 122 -14.33 -4.07 1.11
CA GLY A 122 -14.43 -2.85 1.93
C GLY A 122 -13.21 -2.63 2.82
N MET A 123 -12.74 -3.68 3.51
CA MET A 123 -11.52 -3.60 4.34
C MET A 123 -10.28 -3.29 3.48
N LEU A 124 -10.16 -3.93 2.32
CA LEU A 124 -9.06 -3.72 1.39
C LEU A 124 -9.06 -2.30 0.82
N ALA A 125 -10.22 -1.80 0.39
CA ALA A 125 -10.38 -0.45 -0.11
C ALA A 125 -10.07 0.60 0.97
N ALA A 126 -10.53 0.40 2.20
CA ALA A 126 -10.22 1.28 3.32
C ALA A 126 -8.72 1.31 3.63
N ALA A 127 -8.06 0.14 3.66
CA ALA A 127 -6.61 0.06 3.90
C ALA A 127 -5.82 0.76 2.79
N LEU A 128 -6.16 0.49 1.52
CA LEU A 128 -5.53 1.12 0.36
C LEU A 128 -5.76 2.64 0.35
N GLY A 129 -6.95 3.10 0.70
CA GLY A 129 -7.27 4.52 0.83
C GLY A 129 -6.39 5.20 1.88
N LEU A 130 -6.25 4.60 3.06
CA LEU A 130 -5.36 5.09 4.11
C LEU A 130 -3.90 5.16 3.64
N LEU A 131 -3.40 4.09 3.01
CA LEU A 131 -2.03 4.04 2.48
C LEU A 131 -1.80 5.12 1.41
N THR A 132 -2.76 5.30 0.51
CA THR A 132 -2.69 6.28 -0.59
C THR A 132 -2.67 7.70 -0.05
N VAL A 133 -3.61 8.06 0.84
CA VAL A 133 -3.70 9.40 1.42
C VAL A 133 -2.44 9.73 2.21
N THR A 134 -2.01 8.84 3.10
CA THR A 134 -0.81 9.07 3.91
C THR A 134 0.44 9.16 3.05
N THR A 135 0.57 8.32 2.03
CA THR A 135 1.70 8.40 1.08
C THR A 135 1.71 9.75 0.36
N ASN A 136 0.57 10.18 -0.18
CA ASN A 136 0.48 11.44 -0.92
C ASN A 136 0.76 12.65 -0.03
N LEU A 137 0.25 12.65 1.21
CA LEU A 137 0.52 13.73 2.18
C LEU A 137 2.01 13.78 2.53
N MET A 138 2.62 12.65 2.87
CA MET A 138 4.05 12.63 3.24
C MET A 138 4.94 13.03 2.07
N VAL A 139 4.63 12.56 0.85
CA VAL A 139 5.34 12.98 -0.35
C VAL A 139 5.20 14.49 -0.53
N SER A 140 3.99 15.05 -0.43
CA SER A 140 3.72 16.49 -0.58
C SER A 140 4.44 17.35 0.47
N TYR A 141 4.34 17.01 1.76
CA TYR A 141 4.98 17.77 2.84
C TYR A 141 6.50 17.73 2.78
N ILE A 142 7.10 16.59 2.41
CA ILE A 142 8.55 16.49 2.19
C ILE A 142 9.00 17.34 0.98
N PHE A 143 8.09 17.73 0.08
CA PHE A 143 8.39 18.67 -1.01
C PHE A 143 8.23 20.15 -0.61
N SER A 144 7.26 20.52 0.24
CA SER A 144 7.04 21.92 0.63
C SER A 144 8.11 22.50 1.54
N ASP A 145 8.70 21.71 2.45
CA ASP A 145 9.77 22.19 3.34
C ASP A 145 11.03 22.64 2.58
N VAL A 146 11.23 22.17 1.34
CA VAL A 146 12.39 22.57 0.50
C VAL A 146 12.19 23.95 -0.13
N GLU A 147 10.95 24.41 -0.32
CA GLU A 147 10.65 25.72 -0.94
C GLU A 147 10.58 26.85 0.09
N GLY A 148 10.31 26.55 1.36
CA GLY A 148 10.16 27.55 2.43
C GLY A 148 11.47 28.15 2.97
N GLU A 149 12.62 27.47 2.85
CA GLU A 149 13.91 27.95 3.36
C GLU A 149 14.71 28.82 2.36
N LEU A 150 14.13 29.14 1.21
CA LEU A 150 14.74 30.02 0.18
C LEU A 150 14.06 31.38 0.07
N GLY A 151 13.12 31.69 0.98
CA GLY A 151 12.46 32.99 1.12
C GLY A 151 13.13 33.89 2.15
#